data_AF-A0A151RGQ1-F1
#
_entry.id   AF-A0A151RGQ1-F1
#
_cell.length_a   1.000
_cell.length_b   1.000
_cell.length_c   1.000
_cell.angle_alpha   90.00
_cell.angle_beta   90.00
_cell.angle_gamma   90.00
#
_symmetry.space_group_name_H-M   'P 1'
#
loop_
_entity.id
_entity.type
_entity.pdbx_description
1 polymer ?
#
loop_
_entity_poly.entity_id
_entity_poly.type
_entity_poly.pdbx_seq_one_letter_code
_entity_poly.pdbx_strand_id
1 'polypeptide(L)'
;PKKNDGLGIKDIQLFKEYLLGKWRWNLFHQQGKCLWANILKSKYGGWETLGRAKDGHNESIWWRDLKKVCRGGVTSSWFDKSMRWRLGEGEKIRFWHDK
;
A
#
# COMPACT_ATOMS: atom_id res chain seq x y z
N PRO A 1 -12.00 -32.40 9.48
CA PRO A 1 -10.98 -32.47 10.55
C PRO A 1 -9.62 -31.91 10.05
N LYS A 2 -9.22 -30.75 10.58
CA LYS A 2 -7.88 -30.17 10.42
C LYS A 2 -6.87 -31.15 11.01
N LYS A 3 -5.92 -31.64 10.20
CA LYS A 3 -5.00 -32.72 10.63
C LYS A 3 -3.52 -32.34 10.62
N ASN A 4 -3.15 -31.07 10.51
CA ASN A 4 -1.77 -30.64 10.77
C ASN A 4 -1.75 -29.14 11.07
N ASP A 5 -1.08 -28.76 12.15
CA ASP A 5 -0.89 -27.40 12.64
C ASP A 5 -0.01 -26.56 11.70
N GLY A 6 -0.52 -26.26 10.51
CA GLY A 6 0.04 -25.25 9.61
C GLY A 6 -0.84 -24.01 9.66
N LEU A 7 -0.23 -22.81 9.68
CA LEU A 7 -0.88 -21.49 9.76
C LEU A 7 -1.92 -21.19 8.65
N GLY A 8 -2.27 -22.16 7.81
CA GLY A 8 -3.25 -22.03 6.71
C GLY A 8 -2.76 -21.17 5.55
N ILE A 9 -1.53 -20.65 5.60
CA ILE A 9 -0.92 -19.88 4.50
C ILE A 9 -0.54 -20.85 3.39
N LYS A 10 -1.42 -20.99 2.39
CA LYS A 10 -1.17 -21.78 1.18
C LYS A 10 -0.08 -21.18 0.28
N ASP A 11 0.12 -19.86 0.34
CA ASP A 11 1.08 -19.13 -0.48
C ASP A 11 1.65 -17.92 0.28
N ILE A 12 2.96 -17.97 0.56
CA ILE A 12 3.70 -16.95 1.29
C ILE A 12 3.86 -15.67 0.47
N GLN A 13 3.99 -15.77 -0.85
CA GLN A 13 4.15 -14.60 -1.71
C GLN A 13 2.85 -13.79 -1.72
N LEU A 14 1.72 -14.47 -1.90
CA LEU A 14 0.41 -13.83 -1.78
C LEU A 14 0.22 -13.20 -0.40
N PHE A 15 0.55 -13.90 0.69
CA PHE A 15 0.42 -13.35 2.03
C PHE A 15 1.25 -12.06 2.23
N LYS A 16 2.48 -12.02 1.70
CA LYS A 16 3.32 -10.81 1.71
C LYS A 16 2.68 -9.66 0.94
N GLU A 17 2.11 -9.92 -0.23
CA GLU A 17 1.41 -8.90 -1.02
C GLU A 17 0.17 -8.37 -0.30
N TYR A 18 -0.65 -9.25 0.31
CA TYR A 18 -1.80 -8.84 1.11
C TYR A 18 -1.41 -7.99 2.32
N LEU A 19 -0.32 -8.35 3.00
CA LEU A 19 0.19 -7.57 4.12
C LEU A 19 0.58 -6.18 3.64
N LEU A 20 1.37 -6.06 2.58
CA LEU A 20 1.75 -4.76 2.01
C LEU A 20 0.53 -3.95 1.55
N GLY A 21 -0.50 -4.60 1.00
CA GLY A 21 -1.80 -3.96 0.69
C GLY A 21 -2.48 -3.39 1.94
N LYS A 22 -2.52 -4.15 3.05
CA LYS A 22 -3.05 -3.67 4.34
C LYS A 22 -2.26 -2.47 4.86
N TRP A 23 -0.94 -2.48 4.71
CA TRP A 23 -0.09 -1.34 5.08
C TRP A 23 -0.40 -0.11 4.23
N ARG A 24 -0.56 -0.27 2.90
CA ARG A 24 -0.99 0.83 2.02
C ARG A 24 -2.34 1.41 2.42
N TRP A 25 -3.31 0.54 2.72
CA TRP A 25 -4.63 0.97 3.21
C TRP A 25 -4.53 1.81 4.48
N ASN A 26 -3.69 1.37 5.43
CA ASN A 26 -3.45 2.11 6.67
C ASN A 26 -2.72 3.43 6.42
N LEU A 27 -1.78 3.49 5.47
CA LEU A 27 -1.09 4.73 5.10
C LEU A 27 -2.06 5.81 4.60
N PHE A 28 -3.13 5.41 3.90
CA PHE A 28 -4.21 6.31 3.49
C PHE A 28 -5.11 6.73 4.67
N HIS A 29 -5.60 5.77 5.46
CA HIS A 29 -6.64 6.03 6.47
C HIS A 29 -6.12 6.56 7.81
N GLN A 30 -4.86 6.27 8.16
CA GLN A 30 -4.31 6.52 9.50
C GLN A 30 -3.22 7.61 9.48
N GLN A 31 -3.22 8.50 8.48
CA GLN A 31 -2.33 9.66 8.48
C GLN A 31 -2.45 10.43 9.80
N GLY A 32 -1.32 10.70 10.46
CA GLY A 32 -1.27 11.40 11.75
C GLY A 32 -1.32 10.48 12.97
N LYS A 33 -1.89 9.26 12.86
CA LYS A 33 -2.09 8.36 14.02
C LYS A 33 -0.94 7.38 14.25
N CYS A 34 -0.18 7.05 13.22
CA CYS A 34 0.93 6.11 13.30
C CYS A 34 2.26 6.78 12.98
N LEU A 35 3.26 6.60 13.86
CA LEU A 35 4.59 7.19 13.71
C LEU A 35 5.23 6.84 12.34
N TRP A 36 5.14 5.57 11.93
CA TRP A 36 5.70 5.12 10.67
C TRP A 36 5.07 5.81 9.46
N ALA A 37 3.75 6.02 9.49
CA ALA A 37 3.02 6.69 8.41
C ALA A 37 3.44 8.16 8.32
N ASN A 38 3.65 8.81 9.46
CA ASN A 38 4.13 10.20 9.52
C ASN A 38 5.57 10.32 8.99
N ILE A 39 6.45 9.38 9.32
CA ILE A 39 7.83 9.34 8.80
C ILE A 39 7.81 9.18 7.27
N LEU A 40 7.03 8.24 6.75
CA LEU A 40 6.92 8.04 5.30
C LEU A 40 6.29 9.26 4.61
N LYS A 41 5.27 9.88 5.21
CA LYS A 41 4.68 11.11 4.69
C LYS A 41 5.69 12.26 4.65
N SER A 42 6.44 12.47 5.74
CA SER A 42 7.47 13.51 5.81
C SER A 42 8.62 13.29 4.85
N LYS A 43 9.04 12.04 4.65
CA LYS A 43 10.22 11.72 3.82
C LYS A 43 9.90 11.60 2.33
N TYR A 44 8.72 11.09 1.99
CA TYR A 44 8.37 10.71 0.62
C TYR A 44 7.08 11.34 0.10
N GLY A 45 6.33 12.08 0.93
CA GLY A 45 5.11 12.78 0.53
C GLY A 45 3.80 12.01 0.74
N GLY A 46 3.84 10.79 1.29
CA GLY A 46 2.63 10.07 1.75
C GLY A 46 2.12 9.01 0.76
N TRP A 47 0.82 8.71 0.80
CA TRP A 47 0.25 7.74 -0.14
C TRP A 47 0.09 8.35 -1.55
N GLU A 48 -0.07 9.67 -1.62
CA GLU A 48 -0.32 10.47 -2.81
C GLU A 48 0.82 10.36 -3.82
N THR A 49 2.05 10.26 -3.30
CA THR A 49 3.27 10.12 -4.12
C THR A 49 3.55 8.66 -4.46
N LEU A 50 2.91 7.70 -3.83
CA LEU A 50 3.34 6.31 -3.87
C LEU A 50 3.12 5.66 -5.25
N GLY A 51 2.09 6.07 -5.99
CA GLY A 51 1.90 5.70 -7.40
C GLY A 51 2.76 6.51 -8.38
N ARG A 52 3.16 7.74 -8.02
CA ARG A 52 3.81 8.71 -8.92
C ARG A 52 5.32 8.85 -8.71
N ALA A 53 5.85 8.40 -7.57
CA ALA A 53 7.24 8.61 -7.17
C ALA A 53 8.18 7.80 -8.07
N LYS A 54 9.12 8.49 -8.73
CA LYS A 54 10.20 7.82 -9.48
C LYS A 54 11.06 7.00 -8.53
N ASP A 55 11.76 6.00 -9.06
CA ASP A 55 12.64 5.17 -8.25
C ASP A 55 13.91 5.95 -7.90
N GLY A 56 14.05 6.30 -6.63
CA GLY A 56 15.25 6.94 -6.08
C GLY A 56 16.29 5.90 -5.63
N HIS A 57 17.57 6.23 -5.86
CA HIS A 57 18.69 5.35 -5.50
C HIS A 57 18.86 5.12 -3.98
N ASN A 58 18.36 6.03 -3.13
CA ASN A 58 18.51 6.01 -1.66
C ASN A 58 17.17 5.90 -0.92
N GLU A 59 16.22 5.17 -1.49
CA GLU A 59 14.95 4.91 -0.83
C GLU A 59 15.07 3.81 0.24
N SER A 60 14.27 3.93 1.30
CA SER A 60 14.18 2.87 2.29
C SER A 60 13.57 1.62 1.65
N ILE A 61 13.98 0.45 2.16
CA ILE A 61 13.44 -0.84 1.73
C ILE A 61 11.91 -0.85 1.84
N TRP A 62 11.37 -0.30 2.93
CA TRP A 62 9.93 -0.16 3.15
C TRP A 62 9.23 0.63 2.05
N TRP A 63 9.78 1.77 1.66
CA TRP A 63 9.19 2.60 0.62
C TRP A 63 9.19 1.89 -0.74
N ARG A 64 10.30 1.22 -1.07
CA ARG A 64 10.44 0.43 -2.29
C ARG A 64 9.44 -0.74 -2.34
N ASP A 65 9.25 -1.44 -1.22
CA ASP A 65 8.31 -2.57 -1.16
C ASP A 65 6.85 -2.10 -1.25
N LEU A 66 6.50 -0.97 -0.64
CA LEU A 66 5.19 -0.35 -0.83
C LEU A 66 4.96 0.03 -2.30
N LYS A 67 5.94 0.65 -2.97
CA LYS A 67 5.81 1.01 -4.40
C LYS A 67 5.63 -0.19 -5.32
N LYS A 68 6.30 -1.32 -5.05
CA LYS A 68 6.15 -2.55 -5.84
C LYS A 68 4.69 -3.04 -5.87
N VAL A 69 4.01 -3.00 -4.73
CA VAL A 69 2.59 -3.41 -4.64
C VAL A 69 1.66 -2.46 -5.39
N CYS A 70 2.10 -1.21 -5.63
CA CYS A 70 1.32 -0.18 -6.32
C CYS A 70 1.55 -0.14 -7.83
N ARG A 71 2.67 -0.68 -8.30
CA ARG A 71 3.01 -0.75 -9.73
C ARG A 71 2.74 -2.12 -10.34
N GLY A 72 2.20 -3.05 -9.56
CA GLY A 72 2.04 -4.45 -9.93
C GLY A 72 3.22 -5.28 -9.44
N GLY A 73 2.95 -6.14 -8.46
CA GLY A 73 3.86 -7.19 -8.02
C GLY A 73 3.72 -8.45 -8.87
N VAL A 74 3.84 -9.62 -8.24
CA VAL A 74 3.62 -10.94 -8.88
C VAL A 74 2.18 -11.05 -9.40
N THR A 75 1.23 -10.39 -8.71
CA THR A 75 -0.16 -10.28 -9.13
C THR A 75 -0.46 -8.88 -9.71
N SER A 76 -0.94 -8.87 -10.95
CA SER A 76 -1.22 -7.67 -11.76
C SER A 76 -1.96 -6.58 -10.97
N SER A 77 -1.35 -5.43 -10.65
CA SER A 77 -1.90 -4.24 -9.96
C SER A 77 -3.18 -4.50 -9.14
N TRP A 78 -3.20 -5.58 -8.36
CA TRP A 78 -4.47 -6.19 -7.93
C TRP A 78 -5.16 -5.28 -6.93
N PHE A 79 -4.35 -4.61 -6.12
CA PHE A 79 -4.78 -3.64 -5.15
C PHE A 79 -5.51 -2.47 -5.83
N ASP A 80 -4.93 -1.89 -6.88
CA ASP A 80 -5.55 -0.79 -7.62
C ASP A 80 -6.79 -1.25 -8.39
N LYS A 81 -6.81 -2.48 -8.92
CA LYS A 81 -8.00 -3.07 -9.56
C LYS A 81 -9.13 -3.38 -8.59
N SER A 82 -8.80 -3.78 -7.35
CA SER A 82 -9.77 -4.19 -6.33
C SER A 82 -10.29 -3.02 -5.51
N MET A 83 -9.53 -1.92 -5.46
CA MET A 83 -9.89 -0.73 -4.72
C MET A 83 -10.80 0.16 -5.57
N ARG A 84 -12.07 0.27 -5.19
CA ARG A 84 -12.98 1.28 -5.73
C ARG A 84 -13.09 2.42 -4.76
N TRP A 85 -12.75 3.63 -5.23
CA TRP A 85 -13.00 4.86 -4.50
C TRP A 85 -14.51 5.10 -4.43
N ARG A 86 -15.09 5.05 -3.23
CA ARG A 86 -16.39 5.66 -2.97
C ARG A 86 -16.12 7.07 -2.45
N LEU A 87 -16.47 8.07 -3.26
CA LEU A 87 -16.32 9.47 -2.91
C LEU A 87 -17.17 9.77 -1.66
N GLY A 88 -16.49 10.02 -0.54
CA GLY A 88 -17.04 10.69 0.64
C GLY A 88 -16.61 12.15 0.68
N GLU A 89 -16.46 12.75 1.88
CA GLU A 89 -15.94 14.12 2.05
C GLU A 89 -14.64 14.35 1.27
N GLY A 90 -14.68 15.33 0.36
CA GLY A 90 -13.69 15.57 -0.69
C GLY A 90 -12.34 16.14 -0.24
N GLU A 91 -12.06 16.19 1.06
CA GLU A 91 -10.81 16.79 1.57
C GLU A 91 -9.57 15.93 1.33
N LYS A 92 -9.75 14.62 1.15
CA LYS A 92 -8.63 13.65 1.12
C LYS A 92 -8.28 13.11 -0.26
N ILE A 93 -8.98 13.54 -1.30
CA ILE A 93 -8.81 13.00 -2.66
C ILE A 93 -8.77 14.16 -3.63
N ARG A 94 -7.74 14.23 -4.49
CA ARG A 94 -7.69 15.26 -5.54
C ARG A 94 -8.50 14.75 -6.72
N PHE A 95 -9.80 15.02 -6.70
CA PHE A 95 -10.77 14.58 -7.72
C PHE A 95 -10.26 14.71 -9.17
N TRP A 96 -9.57 15.81 -9.49
CA TRP A 96 -9.07 16.10 -10.84
C TRP A 96 -7.72 15.46 -11.18
N HIS A 97 -6.96 15.01 -10.19
CA HIS A 97 -5.61 14.50 -10.39
C HIS A 97 -5.49 13.00 -10.10
N ASP A 98 -6.33 12.46 -9.22
CA ASP A 98 -6.35 11.05 -8.84
C ASP A 98 -7.35 10.32 -9.75
N LYS A 99 -6.82 9.79 -10.86
CA LYS A 99 -7.54 8.88 -11.78
C LYS A 99 -7.54 7.45 -11.26
#